data_AF-A0A0N1CTJ5-F1
#
_entry.id   AF-A0A0N1CTJ5-F1
#
_cell.length_a   1.000
_cell.length_b   1.000
_cell.length_c   1.000
_cell.angle_alpha   90.00
_cell.angle_beta   90.00
_cell.angle_gamma   90.00
#
_symmetry.space_group_name_H-M   'P 1'
#
loop_
_entity.id
_entity.type
_entity.pdbx_description
1 polymer ?
#
loop_
_entity_poly.entity_id
_entity_poly.type
_entity_poly.pdbx_seq_one_letter_code
_entity_poly.pdbx_strand_id
1 'polypeptide(L)'
;MNSKKINDIDFFDRIESLHDSYIQVQTCKDFLSDAPGELRKQVGIIQNITNPDLNENNIFHSLKKIISESQATILIECYTVSEQMLKNTKYQILNFDETEDSDIQKFLKFKIDPENFSPNPQVKEISKFFKRYDGNKLFISKAEIYDSMIKKRHRYAHQGICDFDLINLPKTIEFLKYLEFEYRMFLQRTCWIEFFKVINSIENLRASKQVKEQEYEFKKDSLKVLVPKMNSLILEESNIVTNCLNPILSMITDNYSYEDINKEIQKIKAHYQSYFGIY
;
A
#
# COMPACT_ATOMS: atom_id res chain seq x y z
N MET A 1 -15.38 18.32 4.98
CA MET A 1 -13.97 18.01 4.63
C MET A 1 -13.63 16.68 5.28
N ASN A 2 -13.61 15.59 4.51
CA ASN A 2 -13.08 14.32 5.02
C ASN A 2 -11.58 14.48 5.21
N SER A 3 -11.09 14.38 6.44
CA SER A 3 -9.64 14.44 6.67
C SER A 3 -9.00 13.24 5.97
N LYS A 4 -8.07 13.47 5.05
CA LYS A 4 -7.24 12.42 4.41
C LYS A 4 -6.17 11.89 5.37
N LYS A 5 -6.60 11.54 6.59
CA LYS A 5 -5.73 11.19 7.71
C LYS A 5 -6.17 9.89 8.35
N ILE A 6 -5.20 9.14 8.87
CA ILE A 6 -5.39 7.92 9.67
C ILE A 6 -4.78 8.23 11.03
N ASN A 7 -5.60 8.27 12.07
CA ASN A 7 -5.21 8.67 13.43
C ASN A 7 -4.44 10.01 13.44
N ASP A 8 -5.02 11.04 12.78
CA ASP A 8 -4.44 12.38 12.59
C ASP A 8 -3.13 12.48 11.78
N ILE A 9 -2.61 11.35 11.28
CA ILE A 9 -1.42 11.29 10.43
C ILE A 9 -1.82 11.33 8.95
N ASP A 10 -1.17 12.21 8.18
CA ASP A 10 -1.25 12.23 6.72
C ASP A 10 -0.25 11.23 6.14
N PHE A 11 -0.72 10.01 5.87
CA PHE A 11 0.14 8.98 5.27
C PHE A 11 0.36 9.20 3.79
N PHE A 12 -0.54 9.92 3.10
CA PHE A 12 -0.37 10.20 1.68
C PHE A 12 0.86 11.10 1.46
N ASP A 13 0.99 12.17 2.24
CA ASP A 13 2.17 13.06 2.23
C ASP A 13 3.48 12.30 2.53
N ARG A 14 3.44 11.36 3.48
CA ARG A 14 4.60 10.49 3.77
C ARG A 14 4.94 9.56 2.61
N ILE A 15 3.94 9.06 1.88
CA ILE A 15 4.17 8.20 0.70
C ILE A 15 4.72 9.03 -0.47
N GLU A 16 4.28 10.28 -0.65
CA GLU A 16 4.88 11.19 -1.64
C GLU A 16 6.33 11.52 -1.29
N SER A 17 6.62 11.82 -0.02
CA SER A 17 8.00 12.05 0.44
C SER A 17 8.91 10.85 0.16
N LEU A 18 8.42 9.62 0.41
CA LEU A 18 9.12 8.38 0.06
C LEU A 18 9.36 8.25 -1.46
N HIS A 19 8.40 8.67 -2.27
CA HIS A 19 8.53 8.67 -3.72
C HIS A 19 9.60 9.65 -4.20
N ASP A 20 9.67 10.84 -3.60
CA ASP A 20 10.72 11.82 -3.90
C ASP A 20 12.11 11.29 -3.51
N SER A 21 12.24 10.69 -2.33
CA SER A 21 13.49 10.04 -1.89
C SER A 21 13.90 8.91 -2.84
N TYR A 22 12.96 8.12 -3.33
CA TYR A 22 13.23 7.13 -4.38
C TYR A 22 13.80 7.76 -5.64
N ILE A 23 13.15 8.79 -6.19
CA ILE A 23 13.59 9.46 -7.42
C ILE A 23 15.02 9.97 -7.26
N GLN A 24 15.34 10.57 -6.12
CA GLN A 24 16.69 11.07 -5.82
C GLN A 24 17.73 9.93 -5.82
N VAL A 25 17.47 8.84 -5.08
CA VAL A 25 18.39 7.71 -4.98
C VAL A 25 18.56 7.02 -6.34
N GLN A 26 17.48 6.87 -7.10
CA GLN A 26 17.52 6.29 -8.46
C GLN A 26 18.34 7.18 -9.40
N THR A 27 18.13 8.50 -9.37
CA THR A 27 18.92 9.46 -10.17
C THR A 27 20.41 9.37 -9.84
N CYS A 28 20.77 9.32 -8.54
CA CYS A 28 22.17 9.16 -8.13
C CYS A 28 22.76 7.82 -8.61
N LYS A 29 21.98 6.74 -8.55
CA LYS A 29 22.40 5.40 -8.99
C LYS A 29 22.67 5.38 -10.50
N ASP A 30 21.79 5.98 -11.29
CA ASP A 30 21.90 6.04 -12.74
C ASP A 30 23.09 6.90 -13.15
N PHE A 31 23.25 8.08 -12.52
CA PHE A 31 24.41 8.95 -12.72
C PHE A 31 25.74 8.23 -12.49
N LEU A 32 25.88 7.44 -11.42
CA LEU A 32 27.12 6.68 -11.17
C LEU A 32 27.33 5.50 -12.14
N SER A 33 26.28 5.05 -12.83
CA SER A 33 26.30 3.88 -13.71
C SER A 33 26.59 4.24 -15.17
N ASP A 34 26.26 5.46 -15.61
CA ASP A 34 26.38 5.88 -17.01
C ASP A 34 27.84 6.08 -17.47
N ALA A 35 28.75 6.46 -16.57
CA ALA A 35 30.17 6.67 -16.92
C ALA A 35 31.11 6.36 -15.74
N PRO A 36 31.16 5.12 -15.23
CA PRO A 36 31.87 4.79 -13.99
C PRO A 36 33.38 5.04 -14.09
N GLY A 37 33.98 4.86 -15.27
CA GLY A 37 35.41 5.10 -15.49
C GLY A 37 35.79 6.58 -15.48
N GLU A 38 35.03 7.41 -16.19
CA GLU A 38 35.27 8.85 -16.26
C GLU A 38 34.95 9.52 -14.92
N LEU A 39 33.82 9.16 -14.27
CA LEU A 39 33.49 9.66 -12.94
C LEU A 39 34.53 9.27 -11.90
N ARG A 40 35.01 8.03 -11.90
CA ARG A 40 36.09 7.60 -11.00
C ARG A 40 37.36 8.41 -11.24
N LYS A 41 37.72 8.69 -12.49
CA LYS A 41 38.89 9.51 -12.84
C LYS A 41 38.74 10.96 -12.35
N GLN A 42 37.60 11.59 -12.62
CA GLN A 42 37.31 12.97 -12.19
C GLN A 42 37.29 13.08 -10.65
N VAL A 43 36.62 12.15 -9.96
CA VAL A 43 36.61 12.08 -8.49
C VAL A 43 38.02 11.87 -7.94
N GLY A 44 38.84 11.05 -8.59
CA GLY A 44 40.26 10.87 -8.23
C GLY A 44 41.07 12.16 -8.35
N ILE A 45 40.88 12.94 -9.42
CA ILE A 45 41.53 14.25 -9.59
C ILE A 45 41.12 15.21 -8.46
N ILE A 46 39.82 15.31 -8.16
CA ILE A 46 39.31 16.16 -7.08
C ILE A 46 39.85 15.72 -5.72
N GLN A 47 39.89 14.42 -5.46
CA GLN A 47 40.42 13.85 -4.22
C GLN A 47 41.90 14.23 -4.05
N ASN A 48 42.72 14.08 -5.09
CA ASN A 48 44.14 14.41 -5.03
C ASN A 48 44.40 15.91 -4.79
N ILE A 49 43.48 16.79 -5.21
CA ILE A 49 43.58 18.23 -4.97
C ILE A 49 43.12 18.60 -3.55
N THR A 50 42.01 18.01 -3.09
CA THR A 50 41.33 18.43 -1.85
C THR A 50 41.77 17.66 -0.61
N ASN A 51 42.17 16.39 -0.77
CA ASN A 51 42.51 15.47 0.30
C ASN A 51 43.62 14.50 -0.17
N PRO A 52 44.84 15.01 -0.43
CA PRO A 52 45.94 14.23 -1.01
C PRO A 52 46.40 13.04 -0.15
N ASP A 53 46.15 13.07 1.16
CA ASP A 53 46.54 12.02 2.10
C ASP A 53 45.57 10.82 2.13
N LEU A 54 44.40 10.93 1.47
CA LEU A 54 43.45 9.82 1.35
C LEU A 54 43.83 8.91 0.18
N ASN A 55 43.98 7.60 0.44
CA ASN A 55 44.25 6.59 -0.59
C ASN A 55 43.33 6.69 -1.82
N GLU A 56 43.90 6.51 -3.02
CA GLU A 56 43.18 6.50 -4.29
C GLU A 56 41.96 5.56 -4.23
N ASN A 57 40.79 6.07 -4.65
CA ASN A 57 39.48 5.41 -4.73
C ASN A 57 38.56 5.44 -3.50
N ASN A 58 38.95 6.06 -2.38
CA ASN A 58 38.09 6.06 -1.18
C ASN A 58 36.76 6.82 -1.37
N ILE A 59 36.76 7.96 -2.07
CA ILE A 59 35.54 8.77 -2.26
C ILE A 59 34.53 8.07 -3.18
N PHE A 60 34.98 7.52 -4.32
CA PHE A 60 34.07 6.82 -5.24
C PHE A 60 33.44 5.57 -4.61
N HIS A 61 34.20 4.82 -3.81
CA HIS A 61 33.66 3.70 -3.05
C HIS A 61 32.68 4.16 -1.96
N SER A 62 32.97 5.26 -1.27
CA SER A 62 32.08 5.86 -0.29
C SER A 62 30.75 6.30 -0.93
N LEU A 63 30.78 6.90 -2.12
CA LEU A 63 29.56 7.27 -2.86
C LEU A 63 28.69 6.05 -3.19
N LYS A 64 29.29 4.96 -3.67
CA LYS A 64 28.55 3.71 -3.90
C LYS A 64 27.94 3.16 -2.62
N LYS A 65 28.69 3.20 -1.51
CA LYS A 65 28.22 2.75 -0.20
C LYS A 65 27.01 3.58 0.27
N ILE A 66 27.08 4.91 0.17
CA ILE A 66 25.98 5.82 0.53
C ILE A 66 24.71 5.50 -0.26
N ILE A 67 24.81 5.22 -1.56
CA ILE A 67 23.64 4.83 -2.36
C ILE A 67 23.04 3.51 -1.87
N SER A 68 23.87 2.51 -1.57
CA SER A 68 23.39 1.24 -1.00
C SER A 68 22.74 1.41 0.38
N GLU A 69 23.29 2.26 1.24
CA GLU A 69 22.68 2.59 2.54
C GLU A 69 21.37 3.36 2.37
N SER A 70 21.27 4.21 1.35
CA SER A 70 20.03 4.92 1.00
C SER A 70 18.94 3.96 0.50
N GLN A 71 19.30 2.92 -0.25
CA GLN A 71 18.36 1.86 -0.64
C GLN A 71 17.81 1.09 0.56
N ALA A 72 18.67 0.78 1.54
CA ALA A 72 18.24 0.16 2.79
C ALA A 72 17.30 1.09 3.58
N THR A 73 17.59 2.38 3.61
CA THR A 73 16.75 3.41 4.25
C THR A 73 15.36 3.43 3.63
N ILE A 74 15.28 3.48 2.30
CA ILE A 74 14.01 3.40 1.57
C ILE A 74 13.22 2.13 1.89
N LEU A 75 13.87 0.95 1.94
CA LEU A 75 13.23 -0.30 2.34
C LEU A 75 12.60 -0.19 3.75
N ILE A 76 13.35 0.38 4.69
CA ILE A 76 12.89 0.58 6.06
C ILE A 76 11.69 1.54 6.07
N GLU A 77 11.74 2.62 5.31
CA GLU A 77 10.65 3.59 5.21
C GLU A 77 9.38 2.99 4.61
N CYS A 78 9.48 2.23 3.50
CA CYS A 78 8.35 1.50 2.93
C CYS A 78 7.65 0.62 3.98
N TYR A 79 8.43 -0.20 4.68
CA TYR A 79 7.91 -1.05 5.74
C TYR A 79 7.31 -0.24 6.89
N THR A 80 7.96 0.84 7.29
CA THR A 80 7.51 1.69 8.39
C THR A 80 6.16 2.33 8.06
N VAL A 81 6.00 2.86 6.85
CA VAL A 81 4.71 3.41 6.38
C VAL A 81 3.62 2.33 6.42
N SER A 82 3.88 1.14 5.87
CA SER A 82 2.98 -0.01 5.93
C SER A 82 2.56 -0.40 7.34
N GLU A 83 3.52 -0.59 8.24
CA GLU A 83 3.28 -0.98 9.63
C GLU A 83 2.48 0.10 10.36
N GLN A 84 2.88 1.36 10.20
CA GLN A 84 2.25 2.48 10.88
C GLN A 84 0.82 2.73 10.41
N MET A 85 0.50 2.54 9.12
CA MET A 85 -0.90 2.61 8.65
C MET A 85 -1.77 1.58 9.37
N LEU A 86 -1.33 0.32 9.46
CA LEU A 86 -2.09 -0.74 10.14
C LEU A 86 -2.18 -0.50 11.65
N LYS A 87 -1.08 -0.03 12.26
CA LYS A 87 -1.01 0.29 13.69
C LYS A 87 -1.98 1.42 14.06
N ASN A 88 -1.89 2.54 13.35
CA ASN A 88 -2.74 3.71 13.60
C ASN A 88 -4.21 3.46 13.28
N THR A 89 -4.51 2.63 12.26
CA THR A 89 -5.89 2.18 12.03
C THR A 89 -6.44 1.40 13.23
N LYS A 90 -5.63 0.51 13.84
CA LYS A 90 -6.05 -0.23 15.04
C LYS A 90 -6.26 0.69 16.24
N TYR A 91 -5.38 1.66 16.44
CA TYR A 91 -5.52 2.65 17.51
C TYR A 91 -6.77 3.49 17.36
N GLN A 92 -7.03 4.01 16.15
CA GLN A 92 -8.21 4.82 15.88
C GLN A 92 -9.52 4.03 16.09
N ILE A 93 -9.57 2.74 15.72
CA ILE A 93 -10.79 1.92 15.91
C ILE A 93 -11.04 1.57 17.37
N LEU A 94 -9.96 1.41 18.14
CA LEU A 94 -10.04 1.06 19.55
C LEU A 94 -10.09 2.29 20.45
N ASN A 95 -10.13 3.49 19.86
CA ASN A 95 -10.01 4.77 20.55
C ASN A 95 -8.82 4.78 21.53
N PHE A 96 -7.70 4.21 21.12
CA PHE A 96 -6.54 3.98 21.99
C PHE A 96 -5.97 5.28 22.57
N ASP A 97 -6.05 6.38 21.82
CA ASP A 97 -5.51 7.67 22.24
C ASP A 97 -6.47 8.46 23.17
N GLU A 98 -7.61 7.87 23.56
CA GLU A 98 -8.46 8.44 24.60
C GLU A 98 -7.72 8.44 25.96
N THR A 99 -7.90 9.54 26.69
CA THR A 99 -7.11 9.86 27.89
C THR A 99 -7.73 9.34 29.19
N GLU A 100 -8.86 8.63 29.12
CA GLU A 100 -9.52 8.09 30.31
C GLU A 100 -8.73 6.90 30.90
N ASP A 101 -8.38 6.98 32.18
CA ASP A 101 -7.73 5.87 32.92
C ASP A 101 -8.75 4.79 33.31
N SER A 102 -9.31 4.10 32.31
CA SER A 102 -10.24 2.99 32.49
C SER A 102 -9.50 1.64 32.51
N ASP A 103 -10.14 0.60 33.06
CA ASP A 103 -9.61 -0.77 32.98
C ASP A 103 -9.48 -1.27 31.54
N ILE A 104 -10.36 -0.78 30.65
CA ILE A 104 -10.26 -1.02 29.20
C ILE A 104 -8.97 -0.39 28.67
N GLN A 105 -8.66 0.84 29.05
CA GLN A 105 -7.46 1.54 28.59
C GLN A 105 -6.18 0.89 29.15
N LYS A 106 -6.18 0.41 30.39
CA LYS A 106 -5.08 -0.39 30.96
C LYS A 106 -4.88 -1.70 30.17
N PHE A 107 -5.97 -2.39 29.84
CA PHE A 107 -5.91 -3.60 29.02
C PHE A 107 -5.37 -3.33 27.61
N LEU A 108 -5.80 -2.24 26.96
CA LEU A 108 -5.32 -1.85 25.65
C LEU A 108 -3.82 -1.51 25.69
N LYS A 109 -3.37 -0.70 26.65
CA LYS A 109 -1.94 -0.39 26.85
C LYS A 109 -1.10 -1.64 27.04
N PHE A 110 -1.61 -2.64 27.78
CA PHE A 110 -0.92 -3.92 27.93
C PHE A 110 -0.88 -4.75 26.63
N LYS A 111 -1.94 -4.72 25.82
CA LYS A 111 -2.08 -5.58 24.62
C LYS A 111 -1.44 -5.02 23.36
N ILE A 112 -1.49 -3.71 23.17
CA ILE A 112 -1.06 -3.04 21.94
C ILE A 112 -0.22 -1.80 22.27
N ASP A 113 0.65 -1.95 23.26
CA ASP A 113 1.62 -0.95 23.71
C ASP A 113 2.34 -0.24 22.54
N PRO A 114 2.31 1.10 22.45
CA PRO A 114 2.95 1.87 21.39
C PRO A 114 4.43 1.59 21.19
N GLU A 115 5.18 1.24 22.23
CA GLU A 115 6.63 0.99 22.10
C GLU A 115 6.92 -0.39 21.49
N ASN A 116 6.13 -1.41 21.85
CA ASN A 116 6.43 -2.80 21.51
C ASN A 116 5.52 -3.38 20.42
N PHE A 117 4.39 -2.74 20.11
CA PHE A 117 3.43 -3.25 19.15
C PHE A 117 3.86 -2.98 17.70
N SER A 118 4.26 -4.03 17.00
CA SER A 118 4.61 -4.04 15.57
C SER A 118 3.68 -5.01 14.82
N PRO A 119 2.56 -4.55 14.25
CA PRO A 119 1.65 -5.41 13.53
C PRO A 119 2.23 -5.84 12.18
N ASN A 120 2.06 -7.11 11.79
CA ASN A 120 2.46 -7.59 10.47
C ASN A 120 1.56 -6.97 9.36
N PRO A 121 2.10 -6.12 8.46
CA PRO A 121 1.31 -5.42 7.46
C PRO A 121 1.26 -6.18 6.12
N GLN A 122 1.44 -7.51 6.12
CA GLN A 122 1.21 -8.34 4.93
C GLN A 122 -0.26 -8.28 4.48
N VAL A 123 -0.49 -8.33 3.17
CA VAL A 123 -1.82 -8.17 2.55
C VAL A 123 -2.87 -9.10 3.16
N LYS A 124 -2.48 -10.35 3.44
CA LYS A 124 -3.33 -11.36 4.07
C LYS A 124 -3.80 -10.94 5.47
N GLU A 125 -2.90 -10.37 6.27
CA GLU A 125 -3.22 -9.96 7.64
C GLU A 125 -4.06 -8.68 7.65
N ILE A 126 -3.79 -7.74 6.75
CA ILE A 126 -4.65 -6.55 6.54
C ILE A 126 -6.07 -6.97 6.14
N SER A 127 -6.19 -7.87 5.15
CA SER A 127 -7.50 -8.36 4.68
C SER A 127 -8.29 -9.08 5.77
N LYS A 128 -7.61 -9.86 6.62
CA LYS A 128 -8.23 -10.51 7.80
C LYS A 128 -8.70 -9.47 8.82
N PHE A 129 -7.87 -8.46 9.07
CA PHE A 129 -8.19 -7.39 10.00
C PHE A 129 -9.44 -6.64 9.56
N PHE A 130 -9.51 -6.16 8.31
CA PHE A 130 -10.72 -5.48 7.83
C PHE A 130 -11.96 -6.35 7.93
N LYS A 131 -11.87 -7.62 7.49
CA LYS A 131 -12.99 -8.55 7.60
C LYS A 131 -13.47 -8.73 9.05
N ARG A 132 -12.58 -8.70 10.04
CA ARG A 132 -12.93 -8.91 11.45
C ARG A 132 -13.80 -7.78 12.02
N TYR A 133 -13.56 -6.55 11.59
CA TYR A 133 -14.19 -5.36 12.15
C TYR A 133 -15.29 -4.81 11.24
N ASP A 134 -16.08 -5.72 10.66
CA ASP A 134 -17.17 -5.42 9.73
C ASP A 134 -16.74 -4.53 8.54
N GLY A 135 -15.48 -4.65 8.13
CA GLY A 135 -14.99 -4.15 6.86
C GLY A 135 -15.13 -5.20 5.77
N ASN A 136 -14.81 -4.80 4.54
CA ASN A 136 -14.66 -5.75 3.46
C ASN A 136 -13.22 -6.27 3.38
N LYS A 137 -12.99 -7.42 2.72
CA LYS A 137 -11.62 -7.77 2.31
C LYS A 137 -11.09 -6.70 1.35
N LEU A 138 -9.77 -6.52 1.31
CA LEU A 138 -9.13 -5.68 0.28
C LEU A 138 -9.60 -6.11 -1.11
N PHE A 139 -9.91 -5.14 -1.97
CA PHE A 139 -10.27 -5.42 -3.36
C PHE A 139 -9.12 -6.12 -4.10
N ILE A 140 -7.89 -5.62 -3.96
CA ILE A 140 -6.65 -6.30 -4.36
C ILE A 140 -6.15 -7.10 -3.17
N SER A 141 -6.54 -8.37 -3.11
CA SER A 141 -6.25 -9.25 -1.97
C SER A 141 -4.90 -9.96 -2.03
N LYS A 142 -4.07 -9.68 -3.05
CA LYS A 142 -2.73 -10.26 -3.20
C LYS A 142 -1.79 -9.28 -3.90
N ALA A 143 -0.58 -9.11 -3.39
CA ALA A 143 0.48 -8.31 -4.02
C ALA A 143 1.85 -8.84 -3.59
N GLU A 144 2.45 -9.71 -4.41
CA GLU A 144 3.70 -10.41 -4.06
C GLU A 144 4.90 -9.47 -3.96
N ILE A 145 4.97 -8.47 -4.84
CA ILE A 145 6.03 -7.44 -4.79
C ILE A 145 6.01 -6.72 -3.44
N TYR A 146 4.83 -6.30 -2.97
CA TYR A 146 4.66 -5.65 -1.68
C TYR A 146 4.98 -6.60 -0.52
N ASP A 147 4.42 -7.82 -0.49
CA ASP A 147 4.69 -8.79 0.58
C ASP A 147 6.16 -9.23 0.60
N SER A 148 6.84 -9.20 -0.55
CA SER A 148 8.28 -9.43 -0.68
C SER A 148 9.08 -8.30 -0.04
N MET A 149 8.69 -7.03 -0.21
CA MET A 149 9.29 -5.89 0.49
C MET A 149 9.23 -6.08 2.01
N ILE A 150 8.07 -6.48 2.55
CA ILE A 150 7.91 -6.77 3.99
C ILE A 150 8.89 -7.86 4.44
N LYS A 151 8.99 -8.98 3.70
CA LYS A 151 9.91 -10.08 4.00
C LYS A 151 11.38 -9.64 3.94
N LYS A 152 11.75 -8.82 2.95
CA LYS A 152 13.10 -8.29 2.78
C LYS A 152 13.50 -7.39 3.95
N ARG A 153 12.60 -6.54 4.45
CA ARG A 153 12.87 -5.75 5.67
C ARG A 153 13.10 -6.66 6.88
N HIS A 154 12.27 -7.69 7.07
CA HIS A 154 12.49 -8.64 8.18
C HIS A 154 13.84 -9.36 8.07
N ARG A 155 14.23 -9.79 6.86
CA ARG A 155 15.56 -10.37 6.63
C ARG A 155 16.68 -9.39 6.95
N TYR A 156 16.57 -8.14 6.51
CA TYR A 156 17.54 -7.09 6.80
C TYR A 156 17.72 -6.87 8.31
N ALA A 157 16.63 -6.78 9.07
CA ALA A 157 16.68 -6.57 10.52
C ALA A 157 17.37 -7.73 11.27
N HIS A 158 17.24 -8.97 10.80
CA HIS A 158 17.82 -10.15 11.47
C HIS A 158 19.23 -10.51 10.97
N GLN A 159 19.54 -10.25 9.71
CA GLN A 159 20.76 -10.75 9.04
C GLN A 159 21.67 -9.63 8.51
N GLY A 160 21.22 -8.38 8.52
CA GLY A 160 21.93 -7.25 7.91
C GLY A 160 21.97 -7.28 6.37
N ILE A 161 21.27 -8.24 5.73
CA ILE A 161 21.30 -8.44 4.28
C ILE A 161 20.23 -7.58 3.62
N CYS A 162 20.65 -6.52 2.93
CA CYS A 162 19.77 -5.68 2.13
C CYS A 162 19.69 -6.21 0.69
N ASP A 163 18.75 -7.12 0.44
CA ASP A 163 18.42 -7.66 -0.88
C ASP A 163 17.17 -6.96 -1.43
N PHE A 164 17.19 -5.62 -1.47
CA PHE A 164 16.07 -4.81 -1.96
C PHE A 164 16.42 -4.19 -3.30
N ASP A 165 15.53 -4.37 -4.27
CA ASP A 165 15.71 -3.86 -5.62
C ASP A 165 14.74 -2.71 -5.87
N LEU A 166 15.31 -1.55 -6.19
CA LEU A 166 14.58 -0.32 -6.50
C LEU A 166 13.66 -0.48 -7.72
N ILE A 167 13.90 -1.45 -8.61
CA ILE A 167 13.04 -1.70 -9.79
C ILE A 167 11.58 -1.93 -9.38
N ASN A 168 11.35 -2.56 -8.23
CA ASN A 168 10.01 -2.89 -7.74
C ASN A 168 9.39 -1.82 -6.84
N LEU A 169 10.14 -0.76 -6.52
CA LEU A 169 9.70 0.27 -5.60
C LEU A 169 8.54 1.13 -6.14
N PRO A 170 8.50 1.54 -7.43
CA PRO A 170 7.34 2.25 -7.97
C PRO A 170 6.02 1.50 -7.73
N LYS A 171 6.01 0.19 -7.99
CA LYS A 171 4.85 -0.68 -7.72
C LYS A 171 4.53 -0.77 -6.23
N THR A 172 5.55 -0.81 -5.37
CA THR A 172 5.34 -0.80 -3.92
C THR A 172 4.70 0.50 -3.47
N ILE A 173 5.15 1.66 -3.97
CA ILE A 173 4.59 2.98 -3.68
C ILE A 173 3.14 3.07 -4.15
N GLU A 174 2.84 2.62 -5.38
CA GLU A 174 1.46 2.56 -5.89
C GLU A 174 0.55 1.71 -5.00
N PHE A 175 1.06 0.57 -4.51
CA PHE A 175 0.31 -0.29 -3.60
C PHE A 175 0.13 0.37 -2.21
N LEU A 176 1.12 1.11 -1.72
CA LEU A 176 0.99 1.89 -0.48
C LEU A 176 -0.10 2.96 -0.60
N LYS A 177 -0.18 3.69 -1.72
CA LYS A 177 -1.25 4.66 -2.00
C LYS A 177 -2.62 3.99 -2.03
N TYR A 178 -2.70 2.80 -2.61
CA TYR A 178 -3.92 1.99 -2.58
C TYR A 178 -4.31 1.54 -1.16
N LEU A 179 -3.35 1.08 -0.36
CA LEU A 179 -3.62 0.68 1.03
C LEU A 179 -4.08 1.88 1.86
N GLU A 180 -3.43 3.04 1.74
CA GLU A 180 -3.82 4.30 2.38
C GLU A 180 -5.31 4.59 2.12
N PHE A 181 -5.71 4.54 0.84
CA PHE A 181 -7.09 4.73 0.44
C PHE A 181 -8.04 3.71 1.10
N GLU A 182 -7.71 2.42 1.02
CA GLU A 182 -8.52 1.35 1.63
C GLU A 182 -8.67 1.50 3.15
N TYR A 183 -7.60 1.89 3.86
CA TYR A 183 -7.66 2.18 5.30
C TYR A 183 -8.60 3.34 5.60
N ARG A 184 -8.52 4.44 4.86
CA ARG A 184 -9.42 5.58 5.03
C ARG A 184 -10.87 5.21 4.74
N MET A 185 -11.12 4.51 3.63
CA MET A 185 -12.47 4.07 3.27
C MET A 185 -13.08 3.18 4.36
N PHE A 186 -12.26 2.31 4.94
CA PHE A 186 -12.64 1.45 6.05
C PHE A 186 -12.97 2.25 7.33
N LEU A 187 -12.09 3.17 7.74
CA LEU A 187 -12.28 4.00 8.94
C LEU A 187 -13.50 4.94 8.82
N GLN A 188 -13.67 5.56 7.67
CA GLN A 188 -14.76 6.50 7.39
C GLN A 188 -16.08 5.80 7.04
N ARG A 189 -16.08 4.46 6.91
CA ARG A 189 -17.25 3.65 6.52
C ARG A 189 -17.96 4.19 5.28
N THR A 190 -17.19 4.49 4.23
CA THR A 190 -17.74 5.11 3.02
C THR A 190 -18.55 4.12 2.16
N CYS A 191 -19.19 4.63 1.10
CA CYS A 191 -19.91 3.82 0.11
C CYS A 191 -19.04 2.74 -0.54
N TRP A 192 -17.70 2.89 -0.54
CA TRP A 192 -16.74 1.87 -0.96
C TRP A 192 -16.95 0.55 -0.23
N ILE A 193 -17.05 0.62 1.09
CA ILE A 193 -17.17 -0.57 1.95
C ILE A 193 -18.54 -1.21 1.74
N GLU A 194 -19.60 -0.41 1.68
CA GLU A 194 -20.96 -0.88 1.43
C GLU A 194 -21.09 -1.57 0.07
N PHE A 195 -20.53 -0.95 -0.98
CA PHE A 195 -20.55 -1.47 -2.34
C PHE A 195 -19.93 -2.86 -2.40
N PHE A 196 -18.71 -3.02 -1.89
CA PHE A 196 -18.05 -4.32 -1.95
C PHE A 196 -18.60 -5.33 -0.95
N LYS A 197 -19.21 -4.93 0.16
CA LYS A 197 -19.98 -5.84 1.01
C LYS A 197 -21.11 -6.49 0.22
N VAL A 198 -21.85 -5.72 -0.57
CA VAL A 198 -22.94 -6.23 -1.42
C VAL A 198 -22.39 -7.19 -2.46
N ILE A 199 -21.41 -6.78 -3.26
CA ILE A 199 -20.80 -7.61 -4.30
C ILE A 199 -20.23 -8.91 -3.72
N ASN A 200 -19.46 -8.82 -2.63
CA ASN A 200 -18.86 -10.00 -2.02
C ASN A 200 -19.90 -10.90 -1.33
N SER A 201 -21.03 -10.37 -0.87
CA SER A 201 -22.12 -11.21 -0.35
C SER A 201 -22.66 -12.14 -1.42
N ILE A 202 -22.76 -11.68 -2.68
CA ILE A 202 -23.19 -12.47 -3.83
C ILE A 202 -22.06 -13.42 -4.29
N GLU A 203 -20.83 -12.93 -4.38
CA GLU A 203 -19.66 -13.72 -4.80
C GLU A 203 -19.47 -14.95 -3.89
N ASN A 204 -19.60 -14.78 -2.58
CA ASN A 204 -19.37 -15.82 -1.57
C ASN A 204 -20.55 -16.78 -1.38
N LEU A 205 -21.68 -16.58 -2.05
CA LEU A 205 -22.76 -17.58 -2.05
C LEU A 205 -22.24 -18.90 -2.62
N ARG A 206 -22.33 -19.98 -1.83
CA ARG A 206 -22.08 -21.35 -2.31
C ARG A 206 -23.31 -21.88 -3.04
N ALA A 207 -23.66 -21.22 -4.14
CA ALA A 207 -24.86 -21.49 -4.90
C ALA A 207 -24.59 -21.52 -6.40
N SER A 208 -25.57 -22.03 -7.16
CA SER A 208 -25.52 -22.04 -8.62
C SER A 208 -25.48 -20.61 -9.18
N LYS A 209 -25.04 -20.49 -10.44
CA LYS A 209 -25.02 -19.23 -11.16
C LYS A 209 -26.39 -18.53 -11.18
N GLN A 210 -27.47 -19.29 -11.38
CA GLN A 210 -28.84 -18.76 -11.38
C GLN A 210 -29.22 -18.15 -10.03
N VAL A 211 -28.83 -18.77 -8.90
CA VAL A 211 -29.11 -18.23 -7.58
C VAL A 211 -28.34 -16.94 -7.32
N LYS A 212 -27.08 -16.86 -7.78
CA LYS A 212 -26.30 -15.61 -7.69
C LYS A 212 -26.91 -14.48 -8.51
N GLU A 213 -27.44 -14.80 -9.69
CA GLU A 213 -28.15 -13.84 -10.53
C GLU A 213 -29.42 -13.30 -9.85
N GLN A 214 -30.22 -14.19 -9.25
CA GLN A 214 -31.41 -13.79 -8.49
C GLN A 214 -31.06 -12.91 -7.29
N GLU A 215 -30.02 -13.27 -6.54
CA GLU A 215 -29.55 -12.46 -5.41
C GLU A 215 -29.05 -11.08 -5.86
N TYR A 216 -28.35 -11.02 -6.99
CA TYR A 216 -27.93 -9.76 -7.59
C TYR A 216 -29.13 -8.90 -8.00
N GLU A 217 -30.11 -9.46 -8.71
CA GLU A 217 -31.31 -8.71 -9.11
C GLU A 217 -32.07 -8.17 -7.88
N PHE A 218 -32.13 -8.91 -6.78
CA PHE A 218 -32.69 -8.42 -5.51
C PHE A 218 -31.90 -7.24 -4.90
N LYS A 219 -30.57 -7.20 -5.06
CA LYS A 219 -29.68 -6.17 -4.48
C LYS A 219 -29.31 -5.05 -5.44
N LYS A 220 -29.69 -5.16 -6.72
CA LYS A 220 -29.24 -4.30 -7.82
C LYS A 220 -29.60 -2.83 -7.61
N ASP A 221 -30.81 -2.55 -7.16
CA ASP A 221 -31.24 -1.16 -6.92
C ASP A 221 -30.46 -0.51 -5.78
N SER A 222 -30.07 -1.28 -4.76
CA SER A 222 -29.17 -0.79 -3.71
C SER A 222 -27.78 -0.44 -4.28
N LEU A 223 -27.24 -1.27 -5.18
CA LEU A 223 -25.98 -0.98 -5.87
C LEU A 223 -26.09 0.30 -6.72
N LYS A 224 -27.19 0.48 -7.47
CA LYS A 224 -27.41 1.70 -8.27
C LYS A 224 -27.42 2.97 -7.43
N VAL A 225 -28.00 2.93 -6.23
CA VAL A 225 -27.98 4.07 -5.29
C VAL A 225 -26.54 4.40 -4.83
N LEU A 226 -25.65 3.41 -4.77
CA LEU A 226 -24.25 3.62 -4.40
C LEU A 226 -23.41 4.15 -5.57
N VAL A 227 -23.75 3.87 -6.83
CA VAL A 227 -22.95 4.25 -8.01
C VAL A 227 -22.63 5.76 -8.06
N PRO A 228 -23.59 6.71 -7.91
CA PRO A 228 -23.27 8.13 -7.95
C PRO A 228 -22.30 8.55 -6.83
N LYS A 229 -22.45 7.96 -5.63
CA LYS A 229 -21.56 8.22 -4.49
C LYS A 229 -20.16 7.68 -4.76
N MET A 230 -20.06 6.50 -5.35
CA MET A 230 -18.80 5.88 -5.77
C MET A 230 -18.10 6.73 -6.83
N ASN A 231 -18.82 7.22 -7.84
CA ASN A 231 -18.26 8.10 -8.86
C ASN A 231 -17.69 9.39 -8.24
N SER A 232 -18.44 10.04 -7.35
CA SER A 232 -17.94 11.23 -6.64
C SER A 232 -16.70 10.94 -5.81
N LEU A 233 -16.68 9.82 -5.10
CA LEU A 233 -15.55 9.40 -4.28
C LEU A 233 -14.31 9.12 -5.13
N ILE A 234 -14.46 8.39 -6.24
CA ILE A 234 -13.39 7.99 -7.15
C ILE A 234 -12.78 9.21 -7.87
N LEU A 235 -13.59 10.22 -8.21
CA LEU A 235 -13.11 11.44 -8.87
C LEU A 235 -12.14 12.26 -7.99
N GLU A 236 -12.25 12.16 -6.67
CA GLU A 236 -11.39 12.90 -5.72
C GLU A 236 -10.12 12.11 -5.33
N GLU A 237 -9.96 10.90 -5.86
CA GLU A 237 -8.99 9.91 -5.39
C GLU A 237 -8.10 9.41 -6.55
N SER A 238 -6.80 9.60 -6.42
CA SER A 238 -5.82 9.11 -7.38
C SER A 238 -5.14 7.86 -6.83
N ASN A 239 -5.64 6.68 -7.22
CA ASN A 239 -4.94 5.43 -6.98
C ASN A 239 -5.20 4.43 -8.12
N ILE A 240 -4.49 3.31 -8.08
CA ILE A 240 -4.54 2.30 -9.14
C ILE A 240 -5.95 1.73 -9.35
N VAL A 241 -6.78 1.60 -8.31
CA VAL A 241 -8.09 0.93 -8.42
C VAL A 241 -9.20 1.88 -8.86
N THR A 242 -9.11 3.18 -8.53
CA THR A 242 -10.17 4.16 -8.82
C THR A 242 -10.47 4.22 -10.32
N ASN A 243 -9.43 4.26 -11.16
CA ASN A 243 -9.59 4.32 -12.62
C ASN A 243 -10.19 3.06 -13.24
N CYS A 244 -10.04 1.89 -12.61
CA CYS A 244 -10.50 0.62 -13.15
C CYS A 244 -11.93 0.26 -12.77
N LEU A 245 -12.57 1.01 -11.87
CA LEU A 245 -13.93 0.70 -11.43
C LEU A 245 -15.03 1.29 -12.32
N ASN A 246 -14.71 2.31 -13.13
CA ASN A 246 -15.68 2.94 -14.03
C ASN A 246 -16.45 1.94 -14.90
N PRO A 247 -15.83 0.93 -15.53
CA PRO A 247 -16.56 -0.09 -16.30
C PRO A 247 -17.60 -0.84 -15.46
N ILE A 248 -17.25 -1.23 -14.22
CA ILE A 248 -18.16 -1.96 -13.32
C ILE A 248 -19.35 -1.07 -12.93
N LEU A 249 -19.09 0.20 -12.61
CA LEU A 249 -20.14 1.16 -12.21
C LEU A 249 -21.09 1.46 -13.38
N SER A 250 -20.57 1.59 -14.60
CA SER A 250 -21.39 1.72 -15.81
C SER A 250 -22.24 0.48 -16.07
N MET A 251 -21.65 -0.72 -15.96
CA MET A 251 -22.39 -1.97 -16.15
C MET A 251 -23.57 -2.14 -15.17
N ILE A 252 -23.40 -1.72 -13.91
CA ILE A 252 -24.50 -1.73 -12.93
C ILE A 252 -25.60 -0.74 -13.33
N THR A 253 -25.22 0.44 -13.81
CA THR A 253 -26.16 1.48 -14.28
C THR A 253 -26.96 0.99 -15.49
N ASP A 254 -26.27 0.34 -16.42
CA ASP A 254 -26.81 -0.18 -17.68
C ASP A 254 -27.51 -1.54 -17.53
N ASN A 255 -27.73 -2.00 -16.29
CA ASN A 255 -28.47 -3.21 -15.94
C ASN A 255 -27.86 -4.53 -16.44
N TYR A 256 -26.55 -4.60 -16.60
CA TYR A 256 -25.85 -5.84 -16.96
C TYR A 256 -26.10 -6.97 -15.95
N SER A 257 -25.93 -8.21 -16.42
CA SER A 257 -26.02 -9.41 -15.59
C SER A 257 -24.92 -9.46 -14.54
N TYR A 258 -25.15 -10.18 -13.44
CA TYR A 258 -24.12 -10.42 -12.43
C TYR A 258 -22.92 -11.15 -13.02
N GLU A 259 -23.15 -12.07 -13.96
CA GLU A 259 -22.06 -12.78 -14.63
C GLU A 259 -21.10 -11.83 -15.33
N ASP A 260 -21.61 -10.87 -16.10
CA ASP A 260 -20.78 -9.94 -16.86
C ASP A 260 -20.01 -9.01 -15.92
N ILE A 261 -20.67 -8.51 -14.88
CA ILE A 261 -20.04 -7.69 -13.84
C ILE A 261 -18.93 -8.47 -13.13
N ASN A 262 -19.21 -9.72 -12.74
CA ASN A 262 -18.22 -10.56 -12.08
C ASN A 262 -17.04 -10.87 -13.02
N LYS A 263 -17.26 -11.11 -14.32
CA LYS A 263 -16.17 -11.27 -15.30
C LYS A 263 -15.26 -10.05 -15.31
N GLU A 264 -15.81 -8.84 -15.34
CA GLU A 264 -15.01 -7.61 -15.34
C GLU A 264 -14.27 -7.42 -14.01
N ILE A 265 -14.91 -7.70 -12.86
CA ILE A 265 -14.23 -7.70 -11.55
C ILE A 265 -13.06 -8.68 -11.52
N GLN A 266 -13.25 -9.91 -11.97
CA GLN A 266 -12.17 -10.92 -11.96
C GLN A 266 -11.05 -10.54 -12.92
N LYS A 267 -11.36 -9.95 -14.08
CA LYS A 267 -10.38 -9.43 -15.04
C LYS A 267 -9.52 -8.33 -14.41
N ILE A 268 -10.12 -7.38 -13.71
CA ILE A 268 -9.40 -6.32 -12.99
C ILE A 268 -8.53 -6.91 -11.87
N LYS A 269 -9.09 -7.81 -11.05
CA LYS A 269 -8.33 -8.49 -10.00
C LYS A 269 -7.14 -9.27 -10.57
N ALA A 270 -7.32 -9.99 -11.67
CA ALA A 270 -6.26 -10.75 -12.34
C ALA A 270 -5.17 -9.84 -12.90
N HIS A 271 -5.55 -8.72 -13.53
CA HIS A 271 -4.60 -7.71 -14.01
C HIS A 271 -3.69 -7.21 -12.88
N TYR A 272 -4.26 -6.81 -11.74
CA TYR A 272 -3.47 -6.31 -10.61
C TYR A 272 -2.66 -7.39 -9.91
N GLN A 273 -3.19 -8.62 -9.82
CA GLN A 273 -2.41 -9.75 -9.31
C GLN A 273 -1.14 -9.95 -10.15
N SER A 274 -1.26 -9.96 -11.47
CA SER A 274 -0.11 -10.06 -12.39
C SER A 274 0.82 -8.84 -12.27
N TYR A 275 0.27 -7.63 -12.25
CA TYR A 275 1.03 -6.39 -12.13
C TYR A 275 1.89 -6.37 -10.85
N PHE A 276 1.36 -6.90 -9.75
CA PHE A 276 2.06 -7.05 -8.47
C PHE A 276 2.79 -8.38 -8.29
N GLY A 277 3.08 -9.09 -9.38
CA GLY A 277 4.06 -10.19 -9.43
C GLY A 277 3.51 -11.60 -9.26
N ILE A 278 2.19 -11.80 -9.31
CA ILE A 278 1.57 -13.13 -9.22
C ILE A 278 1.40 -13.66 -10.65
N TYR A 279 2.25 -14.61 -11.03
CA TYR A 279 2.18 -15.31 -12.31
C TYR A 279 1.41 -16.62 -12.20
#